data_AF-A0A7V6PU88-F1
#
_entry.id   AF-A0A7V6PU88-F1
#
_cell.length_a   1.000
_cell.length_b   1.000
_cell.length_c   1.000
_cell.angle_alpha   90.00
_cell.angle_beta   90.00
_cell.angle_gamma   90.00
#
_symmetry.space_group_name_H-M   'P 1'
#
loop_
_entity.id
_entity.type
_entity.pdbx_description
1 polymer ?
#
loop_
_entity_poly.entity_id
_entity_poly.type
_entity_poly.pdbx_seq_one_letter_code
_entity_poly.pdbx_strand_id
1 'polypeptide(L)'
;MTDRERFLNIMEFKSVDRYPNYELGVWGQAIDRWYSEGLPRDVCYWNWFEGEPYFGIDKRGFIPVKAGMIPGFDEETIEETERYIVFRDSIGRLRKAMKEGTVRGTRPSMDQYLDFPVKDKKSFEDLKKGYDPYSPVRYPMWWDELAKLWRDRDYPLCLFVNGQIGFYWTLREWVGTENLSYMFYDDPSLVHEMLDFIADFITDVSTRALSDVQIDYFNFSEDLAGKSGPLISPKIYKEFFVPRV
;
A
#
# COMPACT_ATOMS: atom_id res chain seq x y z
N MET A 1 14.71 -5.51 -25.86
CA MET A 1 14.86 -5.17 -24.44
C MET A 1 13.71 -5.84 -23.69
N THR A 2 13.99 -6.63 -22.67
CA THR A 2 12.95 -7.21 -21.80
C THR A 2 12.29 -6.11 -20.96
N ASP A 3 11.14 -6.40 -20.35
CA ASP A 3 10.46 -5.43 -19.48
C ASP A 3 11.32 -5.07 -18.27
N ARG A 4 12.05 -6.06 -17.73
CA ARG A 4 13.02 -5.86 -16.65
C ARG A 4 14.20 -4.99 -17.08
N GLU A 5 14.82 -5.28 -18.22
CA GLU A 5 15.94 -4.46 -18.75
C GLU A 5 15.50 -3.01 -18.98
N ARG A 6 14.30 -2.82 -19.53
CA ARG A 6 13.72 -1.49 -19.77
C ARG A 6 13.52 -0.73 -18.47
N PHE A 7 12.93 -1.39 -17.48
CA PHE A 7 12.73 -0.79 -16.16
C PHE A 7 14.07 -0.38 -15.51
N LEU A 8 15.05 -1.28 -15.45
CA LEU A 8 16.35 -1.01 -14.84
C LEU A 8 17.10 0.11 -15.58
N ASN A 9 17.09 0.10 -16.92
CA ASN A 9 17.70 1.18 -17.70
C ASN A 9 17.08 2.54 -17.40
N ILE A 10 15.76 2.63 -17.21
CA ILE A 10 15.10 3.89 -16.83
C ILE A 10 15.53 4.35 -15.44
N MET A 11 15.53 3.44 -14.46
CA MET A 11 15.92 3.75 -13.09
C MET A 11 17.39 4.21 -12.99
N GLU A 12 18.23 3.77 -13.93
CA GLU A 12 19.64 4.16 -14.05
C GLU A 12 19.90 5.29 -15.07
N PHE A 13 18.85 5.95 -15.57
CA PHE A 13 18.93 7.06 -16.54
C PHE A 13 19.66 6.71 -17.86
N LYS A 14 19.52 5.47 -18.32
CA LYS A 14 20.04 4.96 -19.60
C LYS A 14 18.99 5.04 -20.71
N SER A 15 19.44 4.88 -21.96
CA SER A 15 18.55 4.83 -23.13
C SER A 15 17.67 3.58 -23.15
N VAL A 16 16.42 3.74 -23.57
CA VAL A 16 15.43 2.66 -23.75
C VAL A 16 14.73 2.76 -25.10
N ASP A 17 14.13 1.66 -25.53
CA ASP A 17 13.32 1.56 -26.75
C ASP A 17 11.95 2.26 -26.62
N ARG A 18 11.37 2.25 -25.41
CA ARG A 18 10.16 3.00 -25.02
C ARG A 18 10.05 3.10 -23.49
N TYR A 19 9.08 3.86 -22.98
CA TYR A 19 8.74 3.87 -21.55
C TYR A 19 7.75 2.74 -21.20
N PRO A 20 7.85 2.14 -20.00
CA PRO A 20 6.84 1.24 -19.45
C PRO A 20 5.52 1.96 -19.23
N ASN A 21 4.42 1.27 -19.52
CA ASN A 21 3.06 1.66 -19.22
C ASN A 21 2.58 0.87 -17.99
N TYR A 22 2.58 1.51 -16.83
CA TYR A 22 2.13 0.91 -15.58
C TYR A 22 0.96 1.68 -15.01
N GLU A 23 -0.08 0.96 -14.63
CA GLU A 23 -1.30 1.53 -14.04
C GLU A 23 -1.57 0.94 -12.66
N LEU A 24 -2.52 1.52 -11.93
CA LEU A 24 -2.91 1.07 -10.59
C LEU A 24 -4.10 0.11 -10.67
N GLY A 25 -5.30 0.67 -10.75
CA GLY A 25 -6.53 -0.10 -10.76
C GLY A 25 -7.62 0.63 -11.52
N VAL A 26 -8.67 -0.12 -11.83
CA VAL A 26 -9.84 0.36 -12.54
C VAL A 26 -11.04 0.31 -11.61
N TRP A 27 -11.90 1.32 -11.67
CA TRP A 27 -13.16 1.30 -10.93
C TRP A 27 -14.11 0.25 -11.53
N GLY A 28 -14.79 -0.53 -10.67
CA GLY A 28 -15.78 -1.51 -11.11
C GLY A 28 -16.87 -0.93 -12.02
N GLN A 29 -17.26 0.33 -11.79
CA GLN A 29 -18.20 1.09 -12.61
C GLN A 29 -17.67 1.30 -14.04
N ALA A 30 -16.36 1.56 -14.18
CA ALA A 30 -15.73 1.73 -15.49
C ALA A 30 -15.69 0.41 -16.26
N ILE A 31 -15.43 -0.71 -15.57
CA ILE A 31 -15.50 -2.05 -16.17
C ILE A 31 -16.88 -2.31 -16.78
N ASP A 32 -17.95 -2.14 -16.01
CA ASP A 32 -19.30 -2.40 -16.50
C ASP A 32 -19.70 -1.45 -17.65
N ARG A 33 -19.28 -0.18 -17.57
CA ARG A 33 -19.48 0.77 -18.66
C ARG A 33 -18.77 0.31 -19.94
N TRP A 34 -17.48 -0.02 -19.88
CA TRP A 34 -16.72 -0.45 -21.06
C TRP A 34 -17.29 -1.72 -21.70
N TYR A 35 -17.78 -2.64 -20.88
CA TYR A 35 -18.48 -3.80 -21.41
C TYR A 35 -19.80 -3.45 -22.13
N SER A 36 -20.53 -2.45 -21.66
CA SER A 36 -21.72 -1.94 -22.37
C SER A 36 -21.36 -1.18 -23.66
N GLU A 37 -20.15 -0.63 -23.72
CA GLU A 37 -19.59 0.08 -24.88
C GLU A 37 -18.91 -0.86 -25.89
N GLY A 38 -18.89 -2.17 -25.63
CA GLY A 38 -18.43 -3.19 -26.59
C GLY A 38 -17.08 -3.84 -26.28
N LEU A 39 -16.50 -3.63 -25.09
CA LEU A 39 -15.32 -4.39 -24.66
C LEU A 39 -15.63 -5.89 -24.63
N PRO A 40 -14.82 -6.76 -25.27
CA PRO A 40 -14.99 -8.21 -25.18
C PRO A 40 -14.86 -8.72 -23.74
N ARG A 41 -15.59 -9.79 -23.39
CA ARG A 41 -15.68 -10.26 -22.00
C ARG A 41 -14.49 -11.09 -21.54
N ASP A 42 -13.70 -11.59 -22.47
CA ASP A 42 -12.67 -12.62 -22.32
C ASP A 42 -11.24 -12.13 -22.61
N VAL A 43 -11.05 -10.80 -22.70
CA VAL A 43 -9.76 -10.21 -23.11
C VAL A 43 -8.98 -9.55 -21.97
N CYS A 44 -9.60 -9.31 -20.81
CA CYS A 44 -8.96 -8.64 -19.68
C CYS A 44 -8.87 -9.53 -18.44
N TYR A 45 -7.76 -9.42 -17.72
CA TYR A 45 -7.53 -10.03 -16.40
C TYR A 45 -7.98 -9.12 -15.25
N TRP A 46 -8.09 -7.80 -15.50
CA TRP A 46 -8.44 -6.77 -14.51
C TRP A 46 -7.44 -6.63 -13.35
N ASN A 47 -6.18 -7.02 -13.57
CA ASN A 47 -5.07 -6.81 -12.64
C ASN A 47 -4.05 -5.80 -13.21
N TRP A 48 -4.42 -4.53 -13.22
CA TRP A 48 -3.58 -3.48 -13.80
C TRP A 48 -2.26 -3.24 -13.04
N PHE A 49 -2.19 -3.67 -11.78
CA PHE A 49 -0.93 -3.65 -11.04
C PHE A 49 0.10 -4.56 -11.71
N GLU A 50 -0.25 -5.79 -12.08
CA GLU A 50 0.71 -6.75 -12.66
C GLU A 50 0.79 -6.71 -14.19
N GLY A 51 -0.19 -6.09 -14.87
CA GLY A 51 -0.20 -5.89 -16.31
C GLY A 51 -1.56 -6.22 -16.94
N GLU A 52 -1.78 -5.70 -18.15
CA GLU A 52 -3.02 -5.95 -18.92
C GLU A 52 -2.71 -5.85 -20.43
N PRO A 53 -2.39 -6.98 -21.08
CA PRO A 53 -1.96 -6.99 -22.48
C PRO A 53 -2.97 -6.36 -23.44
N TYR A 54 -4.28 -6.52 -23.18
CA TYR A 54 -5.32 -5.94 -24.04
C TYR A 54 -5.24 -4.41 -24.13
N PHE A 55 -4.85 -3.74 -23.04
CA PHE A 55 -4.63 -2.29 -23.00
C PHE A 55 -3.16 -1.89 -23.18
N GLY A 56 -2.27 -2.85 -23.47
CA GLY A 56 -0.84 -2.60 -23.57
C GLY A 56 -0.21 -2.11 -22.26
N ILE A 57 -0.73 -2.56 -21.11
CA ILE A 57 -0.15 -2.30 -19.79
C ILE A 57 0.93 -3.35 -19.54
N ASP A 58 2.14 -2.90 -19.27
CA ASP A 58 3.34 -3.73 -19.19
C ASP A 58 3.36 -4.59 -17.93
N LYS A 59 4.03 -5.75 -18.04
CA LYS A 59 4.09 -6.72 -16.96
C LYS A 59 5.03 -6.25 -15.85
N ARG A 60 4.62 -6.47 -14.59
CA ARG A 60 5.47 -6.41 -13.40
C ARG A 60 4.94 -7.35 -12.33
N GLY A 61 5.80 -7.75 -11.40
CA GLY A 61 5.43 -8.64 -10.30
C GLY A 61 5.52 -7.95 -8.95
N PHE A 62 4.79 -8.48 -7.98
CA PHE A 62 4.88 -8.08 -6.58
C PHE A 62 5.15 -9.29 -5.71
N ILE A 63 6.04 -9.14 -4.75
CA ILE A 63 6.29 -10.18 -3.75
C ILE A 63 5.18 -10.08 -2.69
N PRO A 64 4.33 -11.10 -2.49
CA PRO A 64 3.20 -11.03 -1.57
C PRO A 64 3.62 -11.30 -0.11
N VAL A 65 4.73 -10.70 0.33
CA VAL A 65 5.04 -10.58 1.75
C VAL A 65 4.13 -9.51 2.35
N LYS A 66 3.62 -9.74 3.56
CA LYS A 66 2.63 -8.89 4.21
C LYS A 66 3.28 -7.93 5.20
N ALA A 67 3.29 -6.63 4.90
CA ALA A 67 3.76 -5.58 5.81
C ALA A 67 2.64 -4.94 6.66
N GLY A 68 1.38 -5.32 6.46
CA GLY A 68 0.24 -4.82 7.26
C GLY A 68 0.13 -5.48 8.64
N MET A 69 -0.94 -5.24 9.38
CA MET A 69 -1.15 -5.86 10.70
C MET A 69 -1.62 -7.33 10.61
N ILE A 70 -1.14 -8.20 11.52
CA ILE A 70 -1.51 -9.62 11.63
C ILE A 70 -1.50 -10.08 13.12
N PRO A 71 -2.62 -10.58 13.68
CA PRO A 71 -3.98 -10.40 13.15
C PRO A 71 -4.35 -8.92 13.15
N GLY A 72 -5.25 -8.53 12.24
CA GLY A 72 -5.89 -7.22 12.27
C GLY A 72 -6.90 -7.11 13.41
N PHE A 73 -7.54 -5.95 13.55
CA PHE A 73 -8.73 -5.82 14.39
C PHE A 73 -9.88 -6.62 13.79
N ASP A 74 -10.78 -7.10 14.64
CA ASP A 74 -12.04 -7.66 14.18
C ASP A 74 -12.89 -6.57 13.51
N GLU A 75 -13.40 -6.88 12.32
CA GLU A 75 -14.28 -5.97 11.59
C GLU A 75 -15.66 -5.95 12.25
N GLU A 76 -16.17 -4.76 12.52
CA GLU A 76 -17.41 -4.55 13.26
C GLU A 76 -18.29 -3.53 12.54
N THR A 77 -19.49 -3.94 12.13
CA THR A 77 -20.51 -3.01 11.63
C THR A 77 -21.24 -2.35 12.79
N ILE A 78 -21.21 -1.01 12.82
CA ILE A 78 -21.82 -0.20 13.88
C ILE A 78 -23.19 0.33 13.43
N GLU A 79 -23.31 0.70 12.16
CA GLU A 79 -24.55 1.19 11.57
C GLU A 79 -24.60 0.79 10.11
N GLU A 80 -25.75 0.33 9.63
CA GLU A 80 -25.96 0.07 8.21
C GLU A 80 -27.32 0.60 7.76
N THR A 81 -27.31 1.35 6.65
CA THR A 81 -28.50 1.85 5.97
C THR A 81 -28.52 1.37 4.52
N GLU A 82 -29.54 1.74 3.76
CA GLU A 82 -29.57 1.51 2.32
C GLU A 82 -28.44 2.28 1.60
N ARG A 83 -28.10 3.48 2.08
CA ARG A 83 -27.16 4.38 1.39
C ARG A 83 -25.71 4.24 1.84
N TYR A 84 -25.46 3.93 3.11
CA TYR A 84 -24.10 3.85 3.67
C TYR A 84 -23.96 2.79 4.77
N ILE A 85 -22.72 2.49 5.12
CA ILE A 85 -22.34 1.66 6.27
C ILE A 85 -21.29 2.40 7.10
N VAL A 86 -21.41 2.32 8.43
CA VAL A 86 -20.40 2.73 9.39
C VAL A 86 -19.84 1.48 10.04
N PHE A 87 -18.53 1.29 9.95
CA PHE A 87 -17.86 0.08 10.44
C PHE A 87 -16.43 0.37 10.90
N ARG A 88 -15.92 -0.47 11.81
CA ARG A 88 -14.50 -0.54 12.14
C ARG A 88 -13.82 -1.53 11.20
N ASP A 89 -12.76 -1.10 10.52
CA ASP A 89 -12.00 -1.95 9.60
C ASP A 89 -10.91 -2.75 10.31
N SER A 90 -10.26 -3.67 9.58
CA SER A 90 -9.19 -4.53 10.10
C SER A 90 -7.90 -3.82 10.52
N ILE A 91 -7.78 -2.50 10.24
CA ILE A 91 -6.68 -1.65 10.74
C ILE A 91 -7.12 -0.88 11.99
N GLY A 92 -8.39 -1.00 12.40
CA GLY A 92 -8.95 -0.40 13.61
C GLY A 92 -9.55 0.99 13.38
N ARG A 93 -9.68 1.42 12.13
CA ARG A 93 -10.26 2.73 11.78
C ARG A 93 -11.77 2.65 11.72
N LEU A 94 -12.45 3.64 12.29
CA LEU A 94 -13.89 3.81 12.12
C LEU A 94 -14.16 4.60 10.85
N ARG A 95 -14.91 4.01 9.92
CA ARG A 95 -15.18 4.58 8.59
C ARG A 95 -16.66 4.61 8.29
N LYS A 96 -17.09 5.67 7.60
CA LYS A 96 -18.40 5.78 6.97
C LYS A 96 -18.24 5.69 5.46
N ALA A 97 -18.85 4.67 4.88
CA ALA A 97 -18.62 4.27 3.51
C ALA A 97 -19.92 4.27 2.71
N MET A 98 -19.92 4.93 1.55
CA MET A 98 -21.08 4.99 0.67
C MET A 98 -21.32 3.62 0.03
N LYS A 99 -22.53 3.07 0.21
CA LYS A 99 -22.97 1.80 -0.41
C LYS A 99 -23.59 2.07 -1.78
N GLU A 100 -24.41 3.11 -1.87
CA GLU A 100 -25.07 3.52 -3.11
C GLU A 100 -24.02 3.75 -4.22
N GLY A 101 -24.24 3.16 -5.39
CA GLY A 101 -23.31 3.22 -6.52
C GLY A 101 -22.14 2.23 -6.46
N THR A 102 -22.08 1.33 -5.47
CA THR A 102 -21.07 0.27 -5.43
C THR A 102 -21.28 -0.72 -6.56
N VAL A 103 -20.23 -0.97 -7.34
CA VAL A 103 -20.22 -1.93 -8.45
C VAL A 103 -18.98 -2.80 -8.31
N ARG A 104 -19.15 -4.13 -8.41
CA ARG A 104 -18.05 -5.11 -8.28
C ARG A 104 -17.20 -4.90 -7.01
N GLY A 105 -17.85 -4.59 -5.89
CA GLY A 105 -17.17 -4.29 -4.62
C GLY A 105 -16.42 -2.95 -4.58
N THR A 106 -16.44 -2.16 -5.66
CA THR A 106 -15.80 -0.83 -5.72
C THR A 106 -16.80 0.27 -5.41
N ARG A 107 -16.52 1.08 -4.39
CA ARG A 107 -17.35 2.25 -4.01
C ARG A 107 -17.07 3.44 -4.94
N PRO A 108 -18.04 4.34 -5.16
CA PRO A 108 -17.87 5.46 -6.09
C PRO A 108 -16.98 6.58 -5.54
N SER A 109 -16.60 6.52 -4.26
CA SER A 109 -15.75 7.51 -3.60
C SER A 109 -14.94 6.86 -2.48
N MET A 110 -13.95 7.62 -1.99
CA MET A 110 -13.29 7.30 -0.72
C MET A 110 -14.29 7.41 0.45
N ASP A 111 -14.00 6.66 1.50
CA ASP A 111 -14.75 6.70 2.75
C ASP A 111 -14.45 7.97 3.55
N GLN A 112 -15.39 8.36 4.39
CA GLN A 112 -15.15 9.32 5.45
C GLN A 112 -14.54 8.59 6.65
N TYR A 113 -13.39 9.07 7.12
CA TYR A 113 -12.75 8.56 8.34
C TYR A 113 -13.32 9.30 9.55
N LEU A 114 -13.77 8.55 10.55
CA LEU A 114 -14.41 9.07 11.76
C LEU A 114 -13.53 8.90 13.00
N ASP A 115 -12.78 7.81 13.08
CA ASP A 115 -11.90 7.51 14.21
C ASP A 115 -10.72 6.60 13.79
N PHE A 116 -9.67 6.58 14.62
CA PHE A 116 -8.39 5.94 14.32
C PHE A 116 -7.84 5.23 15.57
N PRO A 117 -7.09 4.12 15.41
CA PRO A 117 -6.75 3.23 16.52
C PRO A 117 -5.73 3.80 17.53
N VAL A 118 -4.89 4.77 17.14
CA VAL A 118 -3.86 5.35 18.01
C VAL A 118 -4.25 6.76 18.44
N LYS A 119 -4.37 6.94 19.76
CA LYS A 119 -4.70 8.21 20.44
C LYS A 119 -3.59 8.69 21.36
N ASP A 120 -2.79 7.75 21.86
CA ASP A 120 -1.78 7.96 22.88
C ASP A 120 -0.76 6.82 22.82
N LYS A 121 0.26 6.90 23.69
CA LYS A 121 1.27 5.85 23.78
C LYS A 121 0.69 4.47 24.10
N LYS A 122 -0.34 4.37 24.95
CA LYS A 122 -0.91 3.08 25.35
C LYS A 122 -1.58 2.37 24.17
N SER A 123 -2.40 3.08 23.43
CA SER A 123 -3.07 2.57 22.23
C SER A 123 -2.05 2.19 21.14
N PHE A 124 -0.93 2.91 21.02
CA PHE A 124 0.18 2.51 20.16
C PHE A 124 0.86 1.21 20.62
N GLU A 125 1.16 1.06 21.92
CA GLU A 125 1.70 -0.19 22.49
C GLU A 125 0.77 -1.40 22.23
N ASP A 126 -0.53 -1.20 22.33
CA ASP A 126 -1.51 -2.23 22.02
C ASP A 126 -1.53 -2.58 20.52
N LEU A 127 -1.43 -1.58 19.63
CA LEU A 127 -1.37 -1.78 18.18
C LEU A 127 -0.11 -2.54 17.73
N LYS A 128 1.05 -2.28 18.35
CA LYS A 128 2.32 -2.98 18.03
C LYS A 128 2.21 -4.51 18.11
N LYS A 129 1.29 -5.06 18.89
CA LYS A 129 1.08 -6.52 19.03
C LYS A 129 0.70 -7.21 17.72
N GLY A 130 0.09 -6.48 16.77
CA GLY A 130 -0.23 -6.98 15.44
C GLY A 130 0.92 -6.89 14.43
N TYR A 131 2.11 -6.47 14.85
CA TYR A 131 3.26 -6.20 13.98
C TYR A 131 4.49 -7.02 14.39
N ASP A 132 4.31 -8.33 14.58
CA ASP A 132 5.44 -9.27 14.68
C ASP A 132 6.07 -9.48 13.29
N PRO A 133 7.34 -9.06 13.07
CA PRO A 133 8.00 -9.22 11.77
C PRO A 133 8.40 -10.69 11.50
N TYR A 134 8.50 -11.52 12.53
CA TYR A 134 8.93 -12.92 12.44
C TYR A 134 7.78 -13.91 12.28
N SER A 135 6.54 -13.41 12.28
CA SER A 135 5.36 -14.25 12.09
C SER A 135 5.43 -15.02 10.75
N PRO A 136 5.28 -16.36 10.76
CA PRO A 136 5.50 -17.17 9.56
C PRO A 136 4.50 -16.87 8.43
N VAL A 137 3.30 -16.38 8.77
CA VAL A 137 2.24 -16.06 7.79
C VAL A 137 2.45 -14.73 7.07
N ARG A 138 3.52 -13.99 7.42
CA ARG A 138 4.04 -12.82 6.67
C ARG A 138 4.45 -13.22 5.26
N TYR A 139 5.00 -14.42 5.12
CA TYR A 139 5.46 -14.99 3.87
C TYR A 139 4.44 -16.01 3.32
N PRO A 140 4.35 -16.17 1.99
CA PRO A 140 3.60 -17.27 1.39
C PRO A 140 4.08 -18.63 1.88
N MET A 141 3.15 -19.58 2.04
CA MET A 141 3.46 -20.94 2.48
C MET A 141 4.54 -21.64 1.64
N TRP A 142 4.53 -21.42 0.32
CA TRP A 142 5.47 -22.00 -0.64
C TRP A 142 6.57 -21.02 -1.06
N TRP A 143 7.08 -20.22 -0.12
CA TRP A 143 8.07 -19.18 -0.38
C TRP A 143 9.27 -19.65 -1.21
N ASP A 144 9.90 -20.77 -0.83
CA ASP A 144 11.12 -21.23 -1.49
C ASP A 144 10.87 -21.61 -2.97
N GLU A 145 9.66 -22.07 -3.32
CA GLU A 145 9.29 -22.33 -4.71
C GLU A 145 9.03 -21.05 -5.50
N LEU A 146 8.37 -20.05 -4.89
CA LEU A 146 8.18 -18.74 -5.50
C LEU A 146 9.52 -18.03 -5.74
N ALA A 147 10.43 -18.08 -4.77
CA ALA A 147 11.78 -17.53 -4.89
C ALA A 147 12.53 -18.14 -6.08
N LYS A 148 12.43 -19.47 -6.27
CA LYS A 148 13.02 -20.16 -7.43
C LYS A 148 12.41 -19.68 -8.75
N LEU A 149 11.09 -19.51 -8.82
CA LEU A 149 10.38 -19.06 -10.02
C LEU A 149 10.79 -17.65 -10.46
N TRP A 150 11.14 -16.77 -9.51
CA TRP A 150 11.53 -15.40 -9.84
C TRP A 150 12.98 -15.23 -10.31
N ARG A 151 13.83 -16.27 -10.25
CA ARG A 151 15.26 -16.15 -10.58
C ARG A 151 15.51 -15.74 -12.03
N ASP A 152 14.79 -16.33 -12.97
CA ASP A 152 15.03 -16.17 -14.41
C ASP A 152 13.95 -15.32 -15.11
N ARG A 153 13.24 -14.48 -14.36
CA ARG A 153 12.14 -13.66 -14.89
C ARG A 153 12.64 -12.52 -15.80
N ASP A 154 11.78 -12.09 -16.71
CA ASP A 154 12.01 -11.01 -17.68
C ASP A 154 11.22 -9.72 -17.40
N TYR A 155 10.56 -9.64 -16.25
CA TYR A 155 9.77 -8.49 -15.79
C TYR A 155 10.27 -7.97 -14.42
N PRO A 156 10.05 -6.67 -14.11
CA PRO A 156 10.48 -6.12 -12.83
C PRO A 156 9.67 -6.68 -11.67
N LEU A 157 10.32 -6.90 -10.53
CA LEU A 157 9.71 -7.43 -9.30
C LEU A 157 9.86 -6.43 -8.15
N CYS A 158 8.72 -6.02 -7.60
CA CYS A 158 8.62 -5.11 -6.46
C CYS A 158 8.67 -5.89 -5.15
N LEU A 159 9.43 -5.37 -4.17
CA LEU A 159 9.26 -5.76 -2.77
C LEU A 159 7.88 -5.31 -2.27
N PHE A 160 7.13 -6.25 -1.69
CA PHE A 160 5.73 -6.09 -1.29
C PHE A 160 4.75 -5.84 -2.44
N VAL A 161 3.45 -5.95 -2.16
CA VAL A 161 2.41 -5.44 -3.06
C VAL A 161 2.44 -3.91 -3.05
N ASN A 162 2.11 -3.29 -4.18
CA ASN A 162 2.08 -1.84 -4.33
C ASN A 162 1.28 -1.18 -3.19
N GLY A 163 1.78 -0.08 -2.61
CA GLY A 163 1.01 0.67 -1.61
C GLY A 163 0.99 0.08 -0.20
N GLN A 164 1.77 -0.97 0.12
CA GLN A 164 1.62 -1.65 1.41
C GLN A 164 2.15 -0.87 2.62
N ILE A 165 3.21 -0.07 2.45
CA ILE A 165 3.85 0.59 3.58
C ILE A 165 4.61 1.86 3.18
N GLY A 166 4.60 2.82 4.09
CA GLY A 166 5.38 4.06 4.07
C GLY A 166 5.21 4.76 5.41
N PHE A 167 6.13 5.64 5.77
CA PHE A 167 6.13 6.32 7.06
C PHE A 167 4.89 7.18 7.24
N TYR A 168 4.71 8.22 6.43
CA TYR A 168 3.59 9.15 6.64
C TYR A 168 2.25 8.50 6.33
N TRP A 169 2.22 7.60 5.34
CA TRP A 169 1.04 6.79 5.04
C TRP A 169 0.58 6.01 6.27
N THR A 170 1.45 5.17 6.84
CA THR A 170 1.10 4.30 7.97
C THR A 170 0.73 5.11 9.21
N LEU A 171 1.44 6.19 9.52
CA LEU A 171 1.09 7.07 10.64
C LEU A 171 -0.34 7.62 10.53
N ARG A 172 -0.78 7.99 9.32
CA ARG A 172 -2.14 8.51 9.12
C ARG A 172 -3.21 7.41 9.18
N GLU A 173 -2.86 6.19 8.82
CA GLU A 173 -3.77 5.06 9.05
C GLU A 173 -3.97 4.80 10.54
N TRP A 174 -2.94 5.04 11.35
CA TRP A 174 -2.99 4.83 12.80
C TRP A 174 -3.60 5.99 13.59
N VAL A 175 -3.29 7.23 13.23
CA VAL A 175 -3.60 8.43 14.03
C VAL A 175 -4.65 9.31 13.36
N GLY A 176 -4.71 9.28 12.03
CA GLY A 176 -5.47 10.21 11.19
C GLY A 176 -4.69 11.46 10.83
N THR A 177 -4.93 12.00 9.63
CA THR A 177 -4.16 13.14 9.07
C THR A 177 -4.21 14.40 9.94
N GLU A 178 -5.39 14.77 10.42
CA GLU A 178 -5.56 15.97 11.23
C GLU A 178 -4.87 15.83 12.59
N ASN A 179 -5.17 14.75 13.32
CA ASN A 179 -4.54 14.46 14.61
C ASN A 179 -3.02 14.37 14.49
N LEU A 180 -2.50 13.71 13.45
CA LEU A 180 -1.07 13.60 13.20
C LEU A 180 -0.43 14.98 12.96
N SER A 181 -1.15 15.89 12.30
CA SER A 181 -0.66 17.27 12.05
C SER A 181 -0.41 18.03 13.36
N TYR A 182 -1.25 17.84 14.37
CA TYR A 182 -1.03 18.39 15.71
C TYR A 182 0.05 17.62 16.49
N MET A 183 0.06 16.28 16.38
CA MET A 183 0.94 15.41 17.15
C MET A 183 2.44 15.67 16.89
N PHE A 184 2.83 16.14 15.70
CA PHE A 184 4.21 16.59 15.43
C PHE A 184 4.70 17.70 16.39
N TYR A 185 3.78 18.47 16.98
CA TYR A 185 4.09 19.54 17.92
C TYR A 185 3.75 19.17 19.37
N ASP A 186 2.60 18.51 19.57
CA ASP A 186 2.07 18.22 20.90
C ASP A 186 2.72 16.99 21.54
N ASP A 187 3.07 15.96 20.74
CA ASP A 187 3.77 14.75 21.21
C ASP A 187 4.78 14.24 20.16
N PRO A 188 5.85 15.01 19.89
CA PRO A 188 6.87 14.63 18.92
C PRO A 188 7.59 13.33 19.32
N SER A 189 7.68 13.03 20.62
CA SER A 189 8.32 11.81 21.11
C SER A 189 7.58 10.56 20.64
N LEU A 190 6.25 10.56 20.71
CA LEU A 190 5.46 9.42 20.23
C LEU A 190 5.55 9.28 18.71
N VAL A 191 5.58 10.38 17.95
CA VAL A 191 5.78 10.34 16.50
C VAL A 191 7.13 9.72 16.14
N HIS A 192 8.20 10.12 16.82
CA HIS A 192 9.52 9.51 16.64
C HIS A 192 9.50 8.01 16.92
N GLU A 193 8.86 7.59 18.01
CA GLU A 193 8.74 6.18 18.39
C GLU A 193 7.98 5.37 17.33
N MET A 194 6.86 5.88 16.83
CA MET A 194 6.09 5.23 15.77
C MET A 194 6.91 5.08 14.48
N LEU A 195 7.68 6.09 14.12
CA LEU A 195 8.52 6.06 12.92
C LEU A 195 9.70 5.10 13.05
N ASP A 196 10.37 5.07 14.21
CA ASP A 196 11.44 4.10 14.49
C ASP A 196 10.89 2.68 14.40
N PHE A 197 9.72 2.45 15.02
CA PHE A 197 9.05 1.16 14.95
C PHE A 197 8.74 0.71 13.51
N ILE A 198 8.22 1.61 12.65
CA ILE A 198 7.94 1.29 11.25
C ILE A 198 9.25 0.94 10.51
N ALA A 199 10.32 1.70 10.72
CA ALA A 199 11.62 1.46 10.08
C ALA A 199 12.22 0.10 10.46
N ASP A 200 12.24 -0.21 11.76
CA ASP A 200 12.73 -1.48 12.28
C ASP A 200 11.89 -2.65 11.75
N PHE A 201 10.56 -2.53 11.80
CA PHE A 201 9.64 -3.57 11.33
C PHE A 201 9.80 -3.86 9.83
N ILE A 202 9.90 -2.83 8.97
CA ILE A 202 10.09 -3.02 7.53
C ILE A 202 11.42 -3.72 7.26
N THR A 203 12.48 -3.31 7.96
CA THR A 203 13.82 -3.90 7.81
C THR A 203 13.79 -5.38 8.15
N ASP A 204 13.21 -5.75 9.30
CA ASP A 204 13.11 -7.13 9.75
C ASP A 204 12.25 -7.98 8.81
N VAL A 205 11.06 -7.50 8.42
CA VAL A 205 10.16 -8.24 7.52
C VAL A 205 10.79 -8.45 6.15
N SER A 206 11.51 -7.47 5.61
CA SER A 206 12.07 -7.53 4.25
C SER A 206 13.39 -8.29 4.14
N THR A 207 14.12 -8.49 5.25
CA THR A 207 15.47 -9.07 5.25
C THR A 207 15.55 -10.42 4.52
N ARG A 208 14.61 -11.34 4.80
CA ARG A 208 14.59 -12.65 4.11
C ARG A 208 14.30 -12.50 2.62
N ALA A 209 13.30 -11.71 2.24
CA ALA A 209 12.97 -11.46 0.84
C ALA A 209 14.14 -10.87 0.04
N LEU A 210 14.87 -9.91 0.63
CA LEU A 210 16.05 -9.29 0.03
C LEU A 210 17.25 -10.25 -0.09
N SER A 211 17.34 -11.25 0.80
CA SER A 211 18.38 -12.29 0.74
C SER A 211 18.06 -13.37 -0.29
N ASP A 212 16.81 -13.81 -0.36
CA ASP A 212 16.41 -15.00 -1.13
C ASP A 212 16.10 -14.67 -2.61
N VAL A 213 15.71 -13.43 -2.90
CA VAL A 213 15.19 -13.02 -4.21
C VAL A 213 15.92 -11.78 -4.71
N GLN A 214 16.36 -11.81 -5.97
CA GLN A 214 16.81 -10.60 -6.64
C GLN A 214 15.59 -9.70 -6.88
N ILE A 215 15.44 -8.66 -6.08
CA ILE A 215 14.37 -7.64 -6.20
C ILE A 215 14.87 -6.48 -7.06
N ASP A 216 14.00 -5.90 -7.89
CA ASP A 216 14.40 -4.79 -8.77
C ASP A 216 14.11 -3.42 -8.16
N TYR A 217 13.06 -3.31 -7.34
CA TYR A 217 12.71 -2.06 -6.68
C TYR A 217 11.80 -2.28 -5.47
N PHE A 218 11.65 -1.23 -4.68
CA PHE A 218 10.67 -1.11 -3.61
C PHE A 218 9.86 0.17 -3.83
N ASN A 219 8.54 0.07 -3.70
CA ASN A 219 7.65 1.23 -3.77
C ASN A 219 7.38 1.77 -2.36
N PHE A 220 8.10 2.81 -1.99
CA PHE A 220 7.88 3.49 -0.71
C PHE A 220 6.68 4.43 -0.81
N SER A 221 5.60 4.08 -0.11
CA SER A 221 4.27 4.67 -0.35
C SER A 221 4.04 5.87 0.56
N GLU A 222 4.32 7.07 0.03
CA GLU A 222 4.22 8.32 0.78
C GLU A 222 3.21 9.27 0.12
N ASP A 223 1.96 9.26 0.59
CA ASP A 223 0.94 10.19 0.13
C ASP A 223 0.96 11.49 0.97
N LEU A 224 2.10 12.18 0.96
CA LEU A 224 2.36 13.31 1.85
C LEU A 224 1.94 14.69 1.31
N ALA A 225 1.22 14.75 0.18
CA ALA A 225 0.92 16.00 -0.50
C ALA A 225 -0.46 16.00 -1.17
N GLY A 226 -1.08 17.18 -1.23
CA GLY A 226 -2.32 17.41 -1.96
C GLY A 226 -2.16 18.45 -3.06
N LYS A 227 -3.28 18.92 -3.61
CA LYS A 227 -3.30 19.94 -4.68
C LYS A 227 -2.60 21.25 -4.31
N SER A 228 -2.59 21.59 -3.02
CA SER A 228 -1.99 22.82 -2.49
C SER A 228 -0.54 22.63 -2.00
N GLY A 229 0.08 21.47 -2.25
CA GLY A 229 1.44 21.15 -1.82
C GLY A 229 1.50 20.13 -0.66
N PRO A 230 2.69 19.99 -0.04
CA PRO A 230 2.92 19.03 1.05
C PRO A 230 2.05 19.30 2.29
N LEU A 231 1.62 18.23 2.96
CA LEU A 231 0.87 18.28 4.22
C LEU A 231 1.75 18.60 5.43
N ILE A 232 3.06 18.42 5.31
CA ILE A 232 4.06 18.71 6.34
C ILE A 232 5.14 19.65 5.82
N SER A 233 5.71 20.46 6.71
CA SER A 233 6.78 21.39 6.34
C SER A 233 8.11 20.65 6.08
N PRO A 234 9.02 21.24 5.28
CA PRO A 234 10.38 20.69 5.13
C PRO A 234 11.14 20.52 6.45
N LYS A 235 10.81 21.32 7.48
CA LYS A 235 11.40 21.17 8.82
C LYS A 235 10.96 19.85 9.46
N ILE A 236 9.65 19.58 9.48
CA ILE A 236 9.10 18.32 9.99
C ILE A 236 9.68 17.15 9.18
N TYR A 237 9.73 17.25 7.85
CA TYR A 237 10.28 16.17 7.03
C TYR A 237 11.73 15.84 7.40
N LYS A 238 12.58 16.86 7.56
CA LYS A 238 13.99 16.70 7.93
C LYS A 238 14.19 16.14 9.34
N GLU A 239 13.33 16.51 10.28
CA GLU A 239 13.44 16.10 11.68
C GLU A 239 12.94 14.66 11.87
N PHE A 240 11.78 14.33 11.32
CA PHE A 240 11.10 13.08 11.62
C PHE A 240 11.40 11.97 10.59
N PHE A 241 11.48 12.30 9.30
CA PHE A 241 11.51 11.28 8.25
C PHE A 241 12.93 11.00 7.75
N VAL A 242 13.71 12.05 7.42
CA VAL A 242 15.07 11.92 6.87
C VAL A 242 15.99 10.98 7.68
N PRO A 243 15.96 10.95 9.03
CA PRO A 243 16.83 10.04 9.78
C PRO A 243 16.59 8.55 9.56
N ARG A 244 15.47 8.17 8.93
CA ARG A 244 15.00 6.78 8.76
C ARG A 244 14.88 6.35 7.30
N VAL A 245 15.16 7.25 6.35
CA VAL A 245 15.11 7.00 4.89
C VAL A 245 16.49 6.60 4.38
#